data_AF-A0A1S4B5U6-F1
#
_entry.id   AF-A0A1S4B5U6-F1
#
_cell.length_a   1.000
_cell.length_b   1.000
_cell.length_c   1.000
_cell.angle_alpha   90.00
_cell.angle_beta   90.00
_cell.angle_gamma   90.00
#
_symmetry.space_group_name_H-M   'P 1'
#
loop_
_entity.id
_entity.type
_entity.pdbx_description
1 polymer ?
#
loop_
_entity_poly.entity_id
_entity_poly.type
_entity_poly.pdbx_seq_one_letter_code
_entity_poly.pdbx_strand_id
1 'polypeptide(L)'
;MSLNGKKKIQNLEEIDITNNTEDGREETNKAHAEYIIWLNTQDSFLSQKANIQWFDKCDRNTQFFHRKLREKRIRLQLNRIKNHKGNWVQGDEQIAKAAIRYFNSNFNLRTPTLDLSIMNCISTKITQEDRDNLDIEPYVDEIRHAVFSLSATSTARPDGDNRTFFHTCWDIIRDDINDFV
;
A
#
# COMPACT_ATOMS: atom_id res chain seq x y z
N MET A 1 -15.00 10.18 15.56
CA MET A 1 -16.26 9.51 15.16
C MET A 1 -16.53 8.16 15.85
N SER A 2 -15.52 7.29 16.07
CA SER A 2 -15.68 5.99 16.80
C SER A 2 -16.46 6.05 18.12
N LEU A 3 -16.23 7.09 18.93
CA LEU A 3 -16.86 7.24 20.25
C LEU A 3 -18.38 7.46 20.19
N ASN A 4 -18.91 7.99 19.07
CA ASN A 4 -20.32 8.36 18.95
C ASN A 4 -21.19 7.15 18.61
N GLY A 5 -20.71 6.23 17.77
CA GLY A 5 -21.43 5.00 17.42
C GLY A 5 -21.60 4.07 18.62
N LYS A 6 -20.53 3.88 19.41
CA LYS A 6 -20.59 3.06 20.63
C LYS A 6 -21.54 3.64 21.68
N LYS A 7 -21.52 4.96 21.88
CA LYS A 7 -22.46 5.65 22.78
C LYS A 7 -23.91 5.54 22.30
N LYS A 8 -24.15 5.63 20.99
CA LYS A 8 -25.48 5.47 20.40
C LYS A 8 -26.05 4.08 20.68
N ILE A 9 -25.24 3.02 20.51
CA ILE A 9 -25.64 1.65 20.82
C ILE A 9 -25.96 1.48 22.31
N GLN A 10 -25.09 1.95 23.21
CA GLN A 10 -25.31 1.85 24.65
C GLN A 10 -26.61 2.53 25.09
N ASN A 11 -26.91 3.70 24.53
CA ASN A 11 -28.17 4.39 24.83
C ASN A 11 -29.40 3.62 24.32
N LEU A 12 -29.32 2.99 23.14
CA LEU A 12 -30.42 2.20 22.59
C LEU A 12 -30.64 0.90 23.37
N GLU A 13 -29.57 0.24 23.81
CA GLU A 13 -29.63 -0.93 24.70
C GLU A 13 -30.32 -0.58 26.03
N GLU A 14 -29.98 0.57 26.64
CA GLU A 14 -30.62 1.03 27.89
C GLU A 14 -32.12 1.32 27.70
N ILE A 15 -32.51 1.91 26.57
CA ILE A 15 -33.92 2.18 26.23
C ILE A 15 -34.68 0.87 26.00
N ASP A 16 -34.06 -0.10 25.32
CA ASP A 16 -34.67 -1.40 25.02
C ASP A 16 -34.88 -2.24 26.29
N ILE A 17 -33.93 -2.23 27.23
CA ILE A 17 -34.07 -2.89 28.54
C ILE A 17 -35.28 -2.34 29.32
N THR A 18 -35.61 -1.07 29.13
CA THR A 18 -36.66 -0.38 29.89
C THR A 18 -38.04 -0.52 29.25
N ASN A 19 -38.14 -0.45 27.92
CA ASN A 19 -39.41 -0.39 27.19
C ASN A 19 -39.75 -1.66 26.39
N ASN A 20 -38.78 -2.56 26.14
CA ASN A 20 -38.90 -3.86 25.45
C ASN A 20 -39.98 -3.91 24.35
N THR A 21 -39.94 -2.91 23.47
CA THR A 21 -40.90 -2.76 22.37
C THR A 21 -40.30 -3.41 21.12
N GLU A 22 -41.13 -3.94 20.23
CA GLU A 22 -40.66 -4.54 18.97
C GLU A 22 -39.85 -3.56 18.11
N ASP A 23 -40.35 -2.33 17.95
CA ASP A 23 -39.65 -1.26 17.23
C ASP A 23 -38.28 -0.91 17.86
N GLY A 24 -38.19 -0.91 19.19
CA GLY A 24 -36.94 -0.63 19.92
C GLY A 24 -35.87 -1.70 19.71
N ARG A 25 -36.29 -2.97 19.63
CA ARG A 25 -35.40 -4.11 19.32
C ARG A 25 -34.91 -4.04 17.87
N GLU A 26 -35.79 -3.69 16.93
CA GLU A 26 -35.40 -3.52 15.53
C GLU A 26 -34.38 -2.39 15.35
N GLU A 27 -34.61 -1.24 15.98
CA GLU A 27 -33.69 -0.10 15.91
C GLU A 27 -32.32 -0.41 16.55
N THR A 28 -32.32 -1.11 17.68
CA THR A 28 -31.08 -1.55 18.36
C THR A 28 -30.29 -2.52 17.47
N ASN A 29 -30.96 -3.53 16.90
CA ASN A 29 -30.34 -4.49 15.99
C ASN A 29 -29.76 -3.82 14.73
N LYS A 30 -30.48 -2.85 14.16
CA LYS A 30 -30.01 -2.07 13.01
C LYS A 30 -28.75 -1.26 13.36
N ALA A 31 -28.74 -0.59 14.51
CA ALA A 31 -27.58 0.16 14.99
C ALA A 31 -26.35 -0.74 15.21
N HIS A 32 -26.55 -1.95 15.74
CA HIS A 32 -25.49 -2.95 15.87
C HIS A 32 -24.93 -3.37 14.50
N ALA A 33 -25.81 -3.67 13.54
CA ALA A 33 -25.39 -4.07 12.20
C ALA A 33 -24.58 -2.97 11.51
N GLU A 34 -25.05 -1.72 11.56
CA GLU A 34 -24.34 -0.55 11.00
C GLU A 34 -22.96 -0.37 11.65
N TYR A 35 -22.87 -0.54 12.97
CA TYR A 35 -21.60 -0.41 13.69
C TYR A 35 -20.61 -1.53 13.37
N ILE A 36 -21.09 -2.77 13.20
CA ILE A 36 -20.25 -3.90 12.76
C ILE A 36 -19.70 -3.64 11.36
N ILE A 37 -20.55 -3.19 10.42
CA ILE A 37 -20.12 -2.82 9.06
C ILE A 37 -19.04 -1.74 9.11
N TRP A 38 -19.25 -0.72 9.95
CA TRP A 38 -18.30 0.37 10.12
C TRP A 38 -16.96 -0.12 10.69
N LEU A 39 -16.97 -0.97 11.72
CA LEU A 39 -15.75 -1.57 12.29
C LEU A 39 -14.98 -2.39 11.26
N ASN A 40 -15.67 -3.26 10.51
CA ASN A 40 -15.05 -4.06 9.45
C ASN A 40 -14.42 -3.18 8.37
N THR A 41 -15.08 -2.09 8.01
CA THR A 41 -14.56 -1.12 7.03
C THR A 41 -13.31 -0.43 7.56
N GLN A 42 -13.33 0.00 8.83
CA GLN A 42 -12.17 0.62 9.48
C GLN A 42 -11.00 -0.36 9.58
N ASP A 43 -11.24 -1.61 9.95
CA ASP A 43 -10.22 -2.64 10.07
C ASP A 43 -9.59 -2.98 8.71
N SER A 44 -10.40 -3.06 7.65
CA SER A 44 -9.94 -3.23 6.27
C SER A 44 -9.04 -2.07 5.84
N PHE A 45 -9.47 -0.83 6.07
CA PHE A 45 -8.70 0.38 5.77
C PHE A 45 -7.36 0.42 6.52
N LEU A 46 -7.36 0.12 7.83
CA LEU A 46 -6.14 0.09 8.63
C LEU A 46 -5.20 -1.04 8.22
N SER A 47 -5.73 -2.20 7.83
CA SER A 47 -4.95 -3.34 7.33
C SER A 47 -4.24 -3.00 6.02
N GLN A 48 -4.96 -2.34 5.09
CA GLN A 48 -4.38 -1.83 3.86
C GLN A 48 -3.28 -0.78 4.14
N LYS A 49 -3.56 0.21 4.99
CA LYS A 49 -2.60 1.27 5.35
C LYS A 49 -1.32 0.73 6.00
N ALA A 50 -1.43 -0.34 6.78
CA ALA A 50 -0.28 -0.99 7.42
C ALA A 50 0.48 -1.97 6.50
N ASN A 51 -0.01 -2.20 5.27
CA ASN A 51 0.51 -3.19 4.33
C ASN A 51 0.65 -4.59 4.95
N ILE A 52 -0.42 -5.04 5.62
CA ILE A 52 -0.47 -6.35 6.27
C ILE A 52 -1.31 -7.29 5.40
N GLN A 53 -0.64 -8.18 4.67
CA GLN A 53 -1.29 -9.36 4.10
C GLN A 53 -1.64 -10.28 5.29
N TRP A 54 -2.94 -10.44 5.55
CA TRP A 54 -3.45 -11.14 6.73
C TRP A 54 -2.95 -12.59 6.78
N PHE A 55 -2.29 -12.95 7.89
CA PHE A 55 -2.23 -14.34 8.35
C PHE A 55 -3.55 -14.59 9.09
N ASP A 56 -4.30 -15.55 8.57
CA ASP A 56 -5.59 -16.03 9.05
C ASP A 56 -5.60 -16.21 10.59
N LYS A 57 -6.56 -15.57 11.27
CA LYS A 57 -6.97 -15.82 12.68
C LYS A 57 -6.03 -15.41 13.82
N CYS A 58 -5.50 -14.18 13.85
CA CYS A 58 -5.06 -13.61 15.14
C CYS A 58 -5.74 -12.27 15.42
N ASP A 59 -6.72 -12.37 16.29
CA ASP A 59 -7.68 -11.38 16.77
C ASP A 59 -7.08 -10.02 17.19
N ARG A 60 -7.90 -8.98 16.94
CA ARG A 60 -8.01 -7.67 17.58
C ARG A 60 -6.88 -7.22 18.49
N ASN A 61 -6.10 -6.21 18.08
CA ASN A 61 -5.35 -5.32 18.98
C ASN A 61 -4.60 -6.04 20.13
N THR A 62 -4.13 -7.27 19.89
CA THR A 62 -3.57 -8.13 20.93
C THR A 62 -2.16 -7.66 21.28
N GLN A 63 -1.70 -8.00 22.49
CA GLN A 63 -0.31 -7.75 22.88
C GLN A 63 0.69 -8.35 21.88
N PHE A 64 0.31 -9.42 21.18
CA PHE A 64 1.10 -10.02 20.12
C PHE A 64 1.31 -9.06 18.94
N PHE A 65 0.27 -8.39 18.46
CA PHE A 65 0.37 -7.40 17.38
C PHE A 65 1.29 -6.23 17.78
N HIS A 66 1.09 -5.67 18.98
CA HIS A 66 1.97 -4.61 19.51
C HIS A 66 3.41 -5.09 19.69
N ARG A 67 3.62 -6.33 20.12
CA ARG A 67 4.95 -6.94 20.23
C ARG A 67 5.60 -7.08 18.86
N LYS A 68 4.86 -7.55 17.84
CA LYS A 68 5.35 -7.65 16.46
C LYS A 68 5.67 -6.30 15.83
N LEU A 69 4.83 -5.29 16.05
CA LEU A 69 5.11 -3.91 15.63
C LEU A 69 6.36 -3.35 16.33
N ARG A 70 6.51 -3.61 17.63
CA ARG A 70 7.70 -3.20 18.39
C ARG A 70 8.95 -3.90 17.88
N GLU A 71 8.89 -5.21 17.65
CA GLU A 71 9.98 -5.98 17.03
C GLU A 71 10.35 -5.42 15.66
N LYS A 72 9.35 -5.12 14.80
CA LYS A 72 9.58 -4.52 13.48
C LYS A 72 10.20 -3.13 13.60
N ARG A 73 9.72 -2.28 14.50
CA ARG A 73 10.28 -0.94 14.76
C ARG A 73 11.73 -1.03 15.23
N ILE A 74 12.04 -1.92 16.17
CA ILE A 74 13.41 -2.12 16.67
C ILE A 74 14.33 -2.66 15.56
N ARG A 75 13.86 -3.63 14.76
CA ARG A 75 14.65 -4.20 13.64
C ARG A 75 14.91 -3.18 12.53
N LEU A 76 13.95 -2.31 12.25
CA LEU A 76 14.08 -1.26 11.22
C LEU A 76 14.78 -0.01 11.73
N GLN A 77 15.02 0.11 13.04
CA GLN A 77 15.72 1.24 13.59
C GLN A 77 17.20 1.20 13.16
N LEU A 78 17.60 2.23 12.42
CA LEU A 78 18.94 2.35 11.90
C LEU A 78 19.89 2.85 13.00
N ASN A 79 20.37 1.94 13.86
CA ASN A 79 21.18 2.31 15.02
C ASN A 79 22.58 2.82 14.67
N ARG A 80 23.18 2.31 13.59
CA ARG A 80 24.52 2.69 13.12
C ARG A 80 24.70 2.43 11.64
N ILE A 81 25.51 3.26 10.98
CA ILE A 81 25.95 3.05 9.59
C ILE A 81 27.46 3.22 9.48
N LYS A 82 28.07 2.64 8.45
CA LYS A 82 29.46 2.94 8.11
C LYS A 82 29.53 4.22 7.29
N ASN A 83 30.43 5.13 7.68
CA ASN A 83 30.71 6.33 6.92
C ASN A 83 31.68 6.05 5.75
N HIS A 84 31.97 7.08 4.94
CA HIS A 84 32.93 7.00 3.82
C HIS A 84 34.36 6.55 4.19
N LYS A 85 34.74 6.66 5.47
CA LYS A 85 36.06 6.23 5.99
C LYS A 85 36.02 4.80 6.54
N GLY A 86 34.90 4.08 6.39
CA GLY A 86 34.71 2.73 6.91
C GLY A 86 34.38 2.66 8.41
N ASN A 87 34.30 3.80 9.11
CA ASN A 87 34.04 3.86 10.53
C ASN A 87 32.53 3.81 10.82
N TRP A 88 32.15 3.09 11.88
CA TRP A 88 30.78 3.07 12.37
C TRP A 88 30.43 4.40 13.04
N VAL A 89 29.33 5.02 12.62
CA VAL A 89 28.76 6.23 13.23
C VAL A 89 27.40 5.92 13.84
N GLN A 90 27.11 6.54 14.98
CA GLN A 90 25.88 6.38 15.75
C GLN A 90 25.28 7.75 16.07
N GLY A 91 23.96 7.79 16.24
CA GLY A 91 23.20 9.01 16.51
C GLY A 91 22.63 9.65 15.25
N ASP A 92 21.38 10.08 15.35
CA ASP A 92 20.55 10.51 14.21
C ASP A 92 21.22 11.61 13.37
N GLU A 93 21.86 12.59 14.02
CA GLU A 93 22.56 13.69 13.33
C GLU A 93 23.76 13.19 12.51
N GLN A 94 24.56 12.28 13.06
CA GLN A 94 25.75 11.76 12.38
C GLN A 94 25.37 10.82 11.23
N ILE A 95 24.33 10.02 11.45
CA ILE A 95 23.73 9.14 10.43
C ILE A 95 23.20 9.99 9.28
N ALA A 96 22.43 11.05 9.57
CA ALA A 96 21.92 11.98 8.56
C ALA A 96 23.06 12.61 7.76
N LYS A 97 24.09 13.15 8.41
CA LYS A 97 25.26 13.73 7.72
C LYS A 97 25.98 12.72 6.83
N ALA A 98 26.14 11.47 7.30
CA ALA A 98 26.78 10.42 6.51
C ALA A 98 25.92 9.99 5.31
N ALA A 99 24.59 9.91 5.47
CA ALA A 99 23.66 9.63 4.38
C ALA A 99 23.63 10.75 3.33
N ILE A 100 23.52 12.00 3.76
CA ILE A 100 23.56 13.18 2.87
C ILE A 100 24.83 13.17 2.04
N ARG A 101 26.00 12.96 2.66
CA ARG A 101 27.26 12.90 1.91
C ARG A 101 27.28 11.76 0.91
N TYR A 102 26.82 10.57 1.30
CA TYR A 102 26.77 9.40 0.42
C TYR A 102 25.91 9.69 -0.83
N PHE A 103 24.69 10.17 -0.63
CA PHE A 103 23.81 10.47 -1.75
C PHE A 103 24.32 11.64 -2.60
N ASN A 104 24.83 12.72 -1.98
CA ASN A 104 25.47 13.80 -2.72
C ASN A 104 26.64 13.31 -3.58
N SER A 105 27.46 12.37 -3.09
CA SER A 105 28.56 11.83 -3.91
C SER A 105 28.07 10.96 -5.07
N ASN A 106 26.97 10.22 -4.90
CA ASN A 106 26.41 9.36 -5.95
C ASN A 106 25.63 10.16 -7.00
N PHE A 107 24.86 11.17 -6.58
CA PHE A 107 24.05 11.97 -7.50
C PHE A 107 24.85 13.06 -8.21
N ASN A 108 26.00 13.47 -7.65
CA ASN A 108 26.93 14.40 -8.31
C ASN A 108 28.11 13.69 -8.98
N LEU A 109 27.98 12.39 -9.29
CA LEU A 109 28.94 11.72 -10.16
C LEU A 109 28.98 12.49 -11.48
N ARG A 110 30.17 12.93 -11.89
CA ARG A 110 30.37 13.49 -13.24
C ARG A 110 29.87 12.44 -14.23
N THR A 111 29.05 12.87 -15.18
CA THR A 111 28.61 12.02 -16.28
C THR A 111 29.83 11.32 -16.85
N PRO A 112 29.94 9.97 -16.72
CA PRO A 112 31.04 9.29 -17.38
C PRO A 112 30.92 9.64 -18.86
N THR A 113 32.06 9.88 -19.52
CA THR A 113 32.13 9.76 -20.97
C THR A 113 31.80 8.31 -21.31
N LEU A 114 30.51 7.96 -21.39
CA LEU A 114 29.85 7.91 -22.69
C LEU A 114 30.52 7.06 -23.76
N ASP A 115 31.36 6.07 -23.46
CA ASP A 115 31.96 5.27 -24.53
C ASP A 115 30.93 4.31 -25.14
N LEU A 116 30.18 4.84 -26.10
CA LEU A 116 29.16 4.15 -26.86
C LEU A 116 29.77 3.04 -27.74
N SER A 117 31.09 2.93 -27.86
CA SER A 117 31.72 1.83 -28.59
C SER A 117 31.41 0.46 -27.95
N ILE A 118 31.18 0.40 -26.64
CA ILE A 118 30.74 -0.81 -25.94
C ILE A 118 29.34 -1.26 -26.42
N MET A 119 28.47 -0.33 -26.81
CA MET A 119 27.15 -0.68 -27.35
C MET A 119 27.27 -1.39 -28.70
N ASN A 120 28.35 -1.16 -29.47
CA ASN A 120 28.61 -1.89 -30.72
C ASN A 120 28.96 -3.37 -30.49
N CYS A 121 29.34 -3.76 -29.27
CA CYS A 121 29.54 -5.16 -28.90
C CYS A 121 28.22 -5.88 -28.58
N ILE A 122 27.12 -5.14 -28.43
CA ILE A 122 25.79 -5.69 -28.19
C ILE A 122 25.16 -5.91 -29.56
N SER A 123 25.05 -7.17 -29.99
CA SER A 123 24.30 -7.52 -31.19
C SER A 123 22.85 -7.06 -31.03
N THR A 124 22.38 -6.18 -31.90
CA THR A 124 20.96 -5.82 -32.00
C THR A 124 20.16 -7.07 -32.34
N LYS A 125 19.43 -7.58 -31.34
CA LYS A 125 18.56 -8.76 -31.46
C LYS A 125 17.11 -8.41 -31.83
N ILE A 126 16.77 -7.12 -31.83
CA ILE A 126 15.43 -6.63 -32.15
C ILE A 126 15.34 -6.52 -33.67
N THR A 127 14.57 -7.43 -34.26
CA THR A 127 14.27 -7.44 -35.69
C THR A 127 13.35 -6.28 -36.06
N GLN A 128 13.18 -6.00 -37.36
CA GLN A 128 12.22 -4.99 -37.79
C GLN A 128 10.80 -5.38 -37.38
N GLU A 129 10.47 -6.67 -37.47
CA GLU A 129 9.20 -7.23 -37.01
C GLU A 129 8.96 -7.01 -35.51
N ASP A 130 9.99 -7.14 -34.67
CA ASP A 130 9.86 -6.82 -33.24
C ASP A 130 9.60 -5.33 -33.00
N ARG A 131 10.16 -4.43 -33.81
CA ARG A 131 9.88 -2.98 -33.70
C ARG A 131 8.47 -2.67 -34.16
N ASP A 132 8.09 -3.23 -35.29
CA ASP A 132 6.76 -3.05 -35.85
C ASP A 132 5.71 -3.56 -34.87
N ASN A 133 5.97 -4.67 -34.15
CA ASN A 133 5.11 -5.19 -33.08
C ASN A 133 5.08 -4.31 -31.82
N LEU A 134 6.18 -3.64 -31.47
CA LEU A 134 6.25 -2.73 -30.32
C LEU A 134 5.59 -1.37 -30.58
N ASP A 135 5.45 -1.00 -31.86
CA ASP A 135 4.76 0.22 -32.32
C ASP A 135 3.24 0.00 -32.51
N ILE A 136 2.73 -1.23 -32.31
CA ILE A 136 1.29 -1.51 -32.36
C ILE A 136 0.61 -0.97 -31.11
N GLU A 137 -0.48 -0.23 -31.32
CA GLU A 137 -1.34 0.25 -30.24
C GLU A 137 -1.98 -0.94 -29.50
N PRO A 138 -1.81 -1.04 -28.17
CA PRO A 138 -2.26 -2.19 -27.42
C PRO A 138 -3.80 -2.29 -27.42
N TYR A 139 -4.31 -3.51 -27.55
CA TYR A 139 -5.74 -3.76 -27.54
C TYR A 139 -6.29 -3.67 -26.11
N VAL A 140 -7.57 -3.28 -25.96
CA VAL A 140 -8.25 -3.20 -24.64
C VAL A 140 -8.11 -4.50 -23.83
N ASP A 141 -8.17 -5.66 -24.50
CA ASP A 141 -8.00 -6.97 -23.85
C ASP A 141 -6.56 -7.22 -23.37
N GLU A 142 -5.55 -6.70 -24.07
CA GLU A 142 -4.16 -6.75 -23.66
C GLU A 142 -3.91 -5.86 -22.43
N ILE A 143 -4.47 -4.63 -22.45
CA ILE A 143 -4.44 -3.72 -21.30
C ILE A 143 -5.12 -4.38 -20.09
N ARG A 144 -6.29 -5.00 -20.30
CA ARG A 144 -7.00 -5.76 -19.28
C ARG A 144 -6.12 -6.89 -18.73
N HIS A 145 -5.53 -7.70 -19.60
CA HIS A 145 -4.66 -8.79 -19.17
C HIS A 145 -3.44 -8.29 -18.38
N ALA A 146 -2.81 -7.21 -18.82
CA ALA A 146 -1.68 -6.59 -18.12
C ALA A 146 -2.11 -6.09 -16.73
N VAL A 147 -3.22 -5.37 -16.63
CA VAL A 147 -3.77 -4.86 -15.36
C VAL A 147 -4.13 -6.02 -14.42
N PHE A 148 -4.72 -7.09 -14.94
CA PHE A 148 -5.16 -8.24 -14.14
C PHE A 148 -4.04 -9.23 -13.80
N SER A 149 -2.93 -9.22 -14.56
CA SER A 149 -1.73 -10.02 -14.26
C SER A 149 -0.98 -9.51 -13.02
N LEU A 150 -1.21 -8.25 -12.65
CA LEU A 150 -0.63 -7.65 -11.47
C LEU A 150 -1.36 -8.15 -10.23
N SER A 151 -0.62 -8.52 -9.18
CA SER A 151 -1.27 -9.03 -7.96
C SER A 151 -2.09 -7.93 -7.28
N ALA A 152 -3.37 -8.22 -7.05
CA ALA A 152 -4.33 -7.35 -6.36
C ALA A 152 -3.92 -6.98 -4.92
N THR A 153 -2.89 -7.64 -4.39
CA THR A 153 -2.35 -7.47 -3.03
C THR A 153 -0.99 -6.75 -3.01
N SER A 154 -0.46 -6.32 -4.16
CA SER A 154 0.79 -5.58 -4.20
C SER A 154 0.57 -4.11 -3.84
N THR A 155 1.15 -3.74 -2.69
CA THR A 155 1.44 -2.41 -2.14
C THR A 155 0.75 -1.25 -2.87
N ALA A 156 -0.22 -0.64 -2.18
CA ALA A 156 -0.81 0.64 -2.58
C ALA A 156 0.31 1.65 -2.89
N ARG A 157 0.18 2.35 -4.01
CA ARG A 157 1.01 3.52 -4.33
C ARG A 157 0.89 4.52 -3.17
N PRO A 158 1.87 5.41 -2.92
CA PRO A 158 1.76 6.48 -1.92
C PRO A 158 0.43 7.26 -1.94
N ASP A 159 -0.29 7.25 -3.07
CA ASP A 159 -1.59 7.88 -3.27
C ASP A 159 -2.79 7.13 -2.65
N GLY A 160 -2.60 5.90 -2.15
CA GLY A 160 -3.58 5.19 -1.31
C GLY A 160 -4.53 4.24 -2.04
N ASP A 161 -4.56 4.24 -3.37
CA ASP A 161 -5.40 3.31 -4.13
C ASP A 161 -4.73 1.93 -4.24
N ASN A 162 -5.43 0.91 -3.74
CA ASN A 162 -5.03 -0.48 -3.89
C ASN A 162 -5.35 -0.95 -5.32
N ARG A 163 -4.54 -1.86 -5.88
CA ARG A 163 -4.77 -2.41 -7.24
C ARG A 163 -6.14 -3.06 -7.40
N THR A 164 -6.76 -3.49 -6.31
CA THR A 164 -8.16 -3.93 -6.25
C THR A 164 -9.15 -2.91 -6.83
N PHE A 165 -8.88 -1.60 -6.73
CA PHE A 165 -9.70 -0.57 -7.38
C PHE A 165 -9.79 -0.78 -8.89
N PHE A 166 -8.67 -1.01 -9.55
CA PHE A 166 -8.63 -1.24 -11.00
C PHE A 166 -9.35 -2.52 -11.42
N HIS A 167 -9.33 -3.56 -10.57
CA HIS A 167 -10.09 -4.78 -10.83
C HIS A 167 -11.60 -4.58 -10.65
N THR A 168 -12.02 -3.88 -9.59
CA THR A 168 -13.44 -3.71 -9.25
C THR A 168 -14.13 -2.64 -10.09
N CYS A 169 -13.41 -1.56 -10.42
CA CYS A 169 -13.93 -0.43 -11.17
C CYS A 169 -13.58 -0.49 -12.67
N TRP A 170 -13.01 -1.61 -13.15
CA TRP A 170 -12.61 -1.78 -14.55
C TRP A 170 -13.70 -1.34 -15.53
N ASP A 171 -14.94 -1.79 -15.31
CA ASP A 171 -16.06 -1.46 -16.21
C ASP A 171 -16.42 0.03 -16.27
N ILE A 172 -15.95 0.83 -15.31
CA ILE A 172 -16.15 2.28 -15.23
C ILE A 172 -14.96 3.03 -15.85
N ILE A 173 -13.72 2.59 -15.55
CA ILE A 173 -12.50 3.32 -15.90
C ILE A 173 -11.83 2.81 -17.18
N ARG A 174 -12.27 1.69 -17.77
CA ARG A 174 -11.62 1.09 -18.95
C ARG A 174 -11.55 2.05 -20.13
N ASP A 175 -12.60 2.85 -20.34
CA ASP A 175 -12.71 3.74 -21.49
C ASP A 175 -11.74 4.93 -21.28
N ASP A 176 -11.67 5.48 -20.07
CA ASP A 176 -10.68 6.52 -19.69
C ASP A 176 -9.22 6.04 -19.81
N ILE A 177 -8.96 4.76 -19.49
CA ILE A 177 -7.62 4.16 -19.62
C ILE A 177 -7.27 3.96 -21.10
N ASN A 178 -8.24 3.52 -21.90
CA ASN A 178 -8.04 3.31 -23.33
C ASN A 178 -7.82 4.62 -24.08
N ASP A 179 -8.45 5.72 -23.64
CA ASP A 179 -8.25 7.05 -24.22
C ASP A 179 -6.92 7.71 -23.79
N PHE A 180 -6.31 7.23 -22.69
CA PHE A 180 -5.05 7.75 -22.16
C PHE A 180 -3.81 7.10 -22.78
N VAL A 181 -3.90 5.80 -23.08
CA VAL A 181 -2.82 5.01 -23.71
C VAL A 181 -2.70 5.40 -25.18
#